data_AF-A0A9X3CM90-F1
#
_entry.id   AF-A0A9X3CM90-F1
#
_cell.length_a   1.000
_cell.length_b   1.000
_cell.length_c   1.000
_cell.angle_alpha   90.00
_cell.angle_beta   90.00
_cell.angle_gamma   90.00
#
_symmetry.space_group_name_H-M   'P 1'
#
loop_
_entity.id
_entity.type
_entity.pdbx_description
1 polymer ?
#
loop_
_entity_poly.entity_id
_entity_poly.type
_entity_poly.pdbx_seq_one_letter_code
_entity_poly.pdbx_strand_id
1 'polypeptide(L)'
;MKIALVLMVLTYSTFSLAATPEEENGMLTYVFDTFDYVSEFFHHAPTMLESFFAYVIEYCVMISLKLKLEALEFSYGVAVSMLQNLSFDSLLNDAFSGLSAEHRNIIGAYGIGAGITRIVEAMTTRFVMDFMGM
;
A
#
# COMPACT_ATOMS: atom_id res chain seq x y z
N MET A 1 -28.21 22.02 -20.67
CA MET A 1 -29.66 21.79 -20.50
C MET A 1 -30.03 20.87 -19.33
N LYS A 2 -29.20 19.89 -18.94
CA LYS A 2 -29.50 18.97 -17.81
C LYS A 2 -29.34 19.62 -16.42
N ILE A 3 -28.35 20.50 -16.23
CA ILE A 3 -28.10 21.22 -14.96
C ILE A 3 -29.18 22.26 -14.66
N ALA A 4 -29.69 22.96 -15.67
CA ALA A 4 -30.78 23.94 -15.50
C ALA A 4 -32.09 23.29 -15.00
N LEU A 5 -32.34 22.04 -15.41
CA LEU A 5 -33.55 21.29 -15.02
C LEU A 5 -33.46 20.81 -13.56
N VAL A 6 -32.27 20.41 -13.10
CA VAL A 6 -32.02 20.04 -11.70
C VAL A 6 -32.12 21.25 -10.77
N LEU A 7 -31.63 22.42 -11.19
CA LEU A 7 -31.77 23.68 -10.46
C LEU A 7 -33.25 24.11 -10.33
N MET A 8 -34.05 23.93 -11.38
CA MET A 8 -35.47 24.29 -11.36
C MET A 8 -36.28 23.38 -10.41
N VAL A 9 -35.98 22.07 -10.37
CA VAL A 9 -36.69 21.12 -9.50
C VAL A 9 -36.36 21.34 -8.01
N LEU A 10 -35.12 21.72 -7.70
CA LEU A 10 -34.73 22.05 -6.32
C LEU A 10 -35.40 23.34 -5.84
N THR A 11 -35.47 24.38 -6.66
CA THR A 11 -36.14 25.64 -6.30
C THR A 11 -37.67 25.54 -6.23
N TYR A 12 -38.29 24.63 -6.99
CA TYR A 12 -39.74 24.39 -6.88
C TYR A 12 -40.15 23.78 -5.54
N SER A 13 -39.33 22.91 -4.96
CA SER A 13 -39.64 22.26 -3.67
C SER A 13 -39.61 23.23 -2.48
N THR A 14 -38.75 24.26 -2.56
CA THR A 14 -38.56 25.26 -1.50
C THR A 14 -39.38 26.53 -1.71
N PHE A 15 -39.81 26.84 -2.94
CA PHE A 15 -40.73 27.95 -3.22
C PHE A 15 -42.11 27.76 -2.56
N SER A 16 -42.58 26.52 -2.38
CA SER A 16 -43.83 26.24 -1.66
C SER A 16 -43.74 26.45 -0.15
N LEU A 17 -42.53 26.47 0.40
CA LEU A 17 -42.27 26.61 1.84
C LEU A 17 -41.96 28.06 2.26
N ALA A 18 -41.59 28.94 1.30
CA ALA A 18 -41.29 30.36 1.52
C ALA A 18 -42.50 31.30 1.28
N ALA A 19 -43.67 30.76 0.92
CA ALA A 19 -44.87 31.55 0.59
C ALA A 19 -45.69 32.01 1.83
N THR A 20 -45.05 32.31 2.95
CA THR A 20 -45.68 33.07 4.05
C THR A 20 -45.46 34.57 3.84
N PRO A 21 -46.49 35.41 4.05
CA PRO A 21 -46.64 36.71 3.38
C PRO A 21 -45.90 37.87 4.05
N GLU A 22 -44.63 37.71 4.42
CA GLU A 22 -43.81 38.83 4.93
C GLU A 22 -42.42 38.82 4.29
N GLU A 23 -42.09 39.96 3.67
CA GLU A 23 -40.78 40.37 3.16
C GLU A 23 -40.36 39.90 1.75
N GLU A 24 -40.45 40.83 0.81
CA GLU A 24 -39.79 40.87 -0.51
C GLU A 24 -38.26 40.60 -0.42
N ASN A 25 -37.66 40.81 0.76
CA ASN A 25 -36.26 40.53 1.07
C ASN A 25 -35.97 39.05 1.37
N GLY A 26 -36.95 38.26 1.78
CA GLY A 26 -36.77 36.84 2.12
C GLY A 26 -36.45 35.98 0.91
N MET A 27 -37.05 36.30 -0.25
CA MET A 27 -36.70 35.65 -1.52
C MET A 27 -35.29 36.02 -1.99
N LEU A 28 -34.87 37.28 -1.83
CA LEU A 28 -33.53 37.70 -2.21
C LEU A 28 -32.47 37.05 -1.33
N THR A 29 -32.65 37.06 -0.01
CA THR A 29 -31.75 36.37 0.94
C THR A 29 -31.70 34.87 0.66
N TYR A 30 -32.84 34.22 0.38
CA TYR A 30 -32.87 32.81 0.01
C TYR A 30 -32.10 32.49 -1.28
N VAL A 31 -32.19 33.37 -2.29
CA VAL A 31 -31.43 33.25 -3.55
C VAL A 31 -29.94 33.47 -3.30
N PHE A 32 -29.56 34.44 -2.47
CA PHE A 32 -28.16 34.69 -2.11
C PHE A 32 -27.57 33.54 -1.30
N ASP A 33 -28.26 33.03 -0.29
CA ASP A 33 -27.82 31.88 0.52
C ASP A 33 -27.65 30.61 -0.33
N THR A 34 -28.55 30.38 -1.28
CA THR A 34 -28.45 29.25 -2.21
C THR A 34 -27.25 29.42 -3.16
N PHE A 35 -26.96 30.64 -3.60
CA PHE A 35 -25.82 30.92 -4.47
C PHE A 35 -24.49 30.80 -3.72
N ASP A 36 -24.44 31.26 -2.47
CA ASP A 36 -23.27 31.10 -1.59
C ASP A 36 -23.02 29.62 -1.27
N TYR A 37 -24.05 28.84 -0.97
CA TYR A 37 -23.91 27.40 -0.73
C TYR A 37 -23.39 26.65 -1.97
N VAL A 38 -23.88 27.00 -3.17
CA VAL A 38 -23.39 26.42 -4.42
C VAL A 38 -21.95 26.85 -4.71
N SER A 39 -21.62 28.12 -4.50
CA SER A 39 -20.27 28.66 -4.67
C SER A 39 -19.26 28.00 -3.72
N GLU A 40 -19.66 27.81 -2.47
CA GLU A 40 -18.87 27.19 -1.41
C GLU A 40 -18.67 25.69 -1.67
N PHE A 41 -19.68 24.99 -2.21
CA PHE A 41 -19.56 23.61 -2.65
C PHE A 41 -18.53 23.45 -3.78
N PHE A 42 -18.51 24.36 -4.76
CA PHE A 42 -17.51 24.35 -5.82
C PHE A 42 -16.10 24.74 -5.33
N HIS A 43 -15.99 25.55 -4.28
CA HIS A 43 -14.70 25.88 -3.65
C HIS A 43 -14.12 24.76 -2.78
N HIS A 44 -14.96 23.95 -2.11
CA HIS A 44 -14.53 22.85 -1.25
C HIS A 44 -14.44 21.49 -1.96
N ALA A 45 -15.06 21.33 -3.12
CA ALA A 45 -14.89 20.14 -3.97
C ALA A 45 -13.42 19.79 -4.29
N PRO A 46 -12.52 20.74 -4.65
CA PRO A 46 -11.13 20.41 -4.94
C PRO A 46 -10.34 19.91 -3.72
N THR A 47 -10.59 20.45 -2.51
CA THR A 47 -9.86 20.05 -1.29
C THR A 47 -10.30 18.69 -0.76
N MET A 48 -11.58 18.33 -0.92
CA MET A 48 -12.09 16.98 -0.65
C MET A 48 -11.45 15.94 -1.59
N LEU A 49 -11.31 16.29 -2.87
CA LEU A 49 -10.72 15.41 -3.88
C LEU A 49 -9.23 15.17 -3.61
N GLU A 50 -8.47 16.22 -3.25
CA GLU A 50 -7.05 16.10 -2.87
C GLU A 50 -6.86 15.17 -1.66
N SER A 51 -7.68 15.33 -0.62
CA SER A 51 -7.64 14.48 0.58
C SER A 51 -8.00 13.02 0.28
N PHE A 52 -8.96 12.80 -0.64
CA PHE A 52 -9.33 11.47 -1.10
C PHE A 52 -8.18 10.79 -1.86
N PHE A 53 -7.53 11.50 -2.80
CA PHE A 53 -6.38 10.96 -3.51
C PHE A 53 -5.19 10.69 -2.59
N ALA A 54 -4.94 11.54 -1.59
CA ALA A 54 -3.92 11.29 -0.57
C ALA A 54 -4.17 9.97 0.18
N TYR A 55 -5.41 9.72 0.62
CA TYR A 55 -5.79 8.47 1.28
C TYR A 55 -5.65 7.25 0.37
N VAL A 56 -6.04 7.38 -0.91
CA VAL A 56 -5.88 6.30 -1.89
C VAL A 56 -4.40 5.95 -2.10
N ILE A 57 -3.53 6.95 -2.22
CA ILE A 57 -2.09 6.73 -2.39
C ILE A 57 -1.50 6.06 -1.15
N GLU A 58 -1.85 6.53 0.05
CA GLU A 58 -1.42 5.92 1.32
C GLU A 58 -1.80 4.44 1.39
N TYR A 59 -3.05 4.12 1.03
CA TYR A 59 -3.54 2.75 1.01
C TYR A 59 -2.82 1.89 -0.05
N CYS A 60 -2.56 2.41 -1.24
CA CYS A 60 -1.79 1.74 -2.28
C CYS A 60 -0.35 1.43 -1.82
N VAL A 61 0.30 2.35 -1.09
CA VAL A 61 1.64 2.12 -0.52
C VAL A 61 1.58 1.01 0.53
N MET A 62 0.59 1.02 1.42
CA MET A 62 0.42 -0.01 2.44
C MET A 62 0.25 -1.41 1.82
N ILE A 63 -0.57 -1.54 0.77
CA ILE A 63 -0.74 -2.79 0.03
C ILE A 63 0.57 -3.21 -0.63
N SER A 64 1.26 -2.27 -1.28
CA SER A 64 2.53 -2.56 -1.97
C SER A 64 3.59 -3.09 -1.00
N LEU A 65 3.67 -2.56 0.21
CA LEU A 65 4.57 -3.05 1.25
C LEU A 65 4.21 -4.45 1.74
N LYS A 66 2.90 -4.72 1.95
CA LYS A 66 2.44 -6.06 2.34
C LYS A 66 2.75 -7.11 1.28
N LEU A 67 2.50 -6.80 0.01
CA LEU A 67 2.82 -7.70 -1.10
C LEU A 67 4.31 -8.00 -1.18
N LYS A 68 5.17 -6.99 -0.99
CA LYS A 68 6.63 -7.18 -0.95
C LYS A 68 7.07 -8.07 0.22
N LEU A 69 6.43 -7.96 1.38
CA LEU A 69 6.71 -8.83 2.53
C LEU A 69 6.33 -10.29 2.26
N GLU A 70 5.10 -10.53 1.79
CA GLU A 70 4.66 -11.89 1.45
C GLU A 70 5.53 -12.51 0.35
N ALA A 71 5.92 -11.71 -0.64
CA ALA A 71 6.78 -12.17 -1.71
C ALA A 71 8.21 -12.47 -1.24
N LEU A 72 8.71 -11.78 -0.20
CA LEU A 72 9.98 -12.10 0.44
C LEU A 72 9.90 -13.44 1.19
N GLU A 73 8.84 -13.68 1.96
CA GLU A 73 8.63 -14.95 2.66
C GLU A 73 8.50 -16.12 1.67
N PHE A 74 7.76 -15.93 0.58
CA PHE A 74 7.67 -16.89 -0.50
C PHE A 74 9.03 -17.16 -1.16
N SER A 75 9.79 -16.11 -1.49
CA SER A 75 11.12 -16.22 -2.09
C SER A 75 12.08 -17.00 -1.19
N TYR A 76 12.01 -16.76 0.13
CA TYR A 76 12.80 -17.49 1.12
C TYR A 76 12.43 -18.99 1.15
N GLY A 77 11.14 -19.33 1.14
CA GLY A 77 10.69 -20.72 1.09
C GLY A 77 11.18 -21.48 -0.15
N VAL A 78 11.14 -20.81 -1.31
CA VAL A 78 11.69 -21.37 -2.56
C VAL A 78 13.21 -21.53 -2.48
N ALA A 79 13.93 -20.54 -1.93
CA ALA A 79 15.38 -20.59 -1.78
C ALA A 79 15.84 -21.75 -0.89
N VAL A 80 15.20 -21.96 0.26
CA VAL A 80 15.50 -23.10 1.15
C VAL A 80 15.24 -24.43 0.45
N SER A 81 14.13 -24.55 -0.26
CA SER A 81 13.79 -25.76 -1.03
C SER A 81 14.82 -26.04 -2.13
N MET A 82 15.32 -24.99 -2.80
CA MET A 82 16.35 -25.10 -3.83
C MET A 82 17.70 -25.57 -3.24
N LEU A 83 18.10 -25.04 -2.08
CA LEU A 83 19.33 -25.46 -1.39
C LEU A 83 19.26 -26.90 -0.89
N GLN A 84 18.10 -27.34 -0.43
CA GLN A 84 17.87 -28.74 -0.05
C GLN A 84 17.99 -29.69 -1.26
N ASN A 85 17.41 -29.31 -2.41
CA ASN A 85 17.53 -30.11 -3.63
C ASN A 85 18.97 -30.22 -4.13
N LEU A 86 19.78 -29.18 -3.92
CA LEU A 86 21.21 -29.18 -4.23
C LEU A 86 22.06 -29.91 -3.18
N SER A 87 21.46 -30.41 -2.11
CA SER A 87 22.16 -31.01 -0.97
C SER A 87 23.29 -30.11 -0.44
N PHE A 88 23.00 -28.80 -0.30
CA PHE A 88 24.00 -27.83 0.15
C PHE A 88 24.64 -28.21 1.49
N ASP A 89 23.85 -28.79 2.40
CA ASP A 89 24.34 -29.24 3.71
C ASP A 89 25.37 -30.39 3.59
N SER A 90 25.26 -31.27 2.60
CA SER A 90 26.27 -32.33 2.41
C SER A 90 27.56 -31.75 1.82
N LEU A 91 27.44 -30.84 0.84
CA LEU A 91 28.60 -30.15 0.26
C LEU A 91 29.36 -29.33 1.32
N LEU A 92 28.63 -28.67 2.21
CA LEU A 92 29.22 -27.89 3.30
C LEU A 92 29.94 -28.81 4.31
N ASN A 93 29.33 -29.94 4.67
CA ASN A 93 29.94 -30.92 5.56
C ASN A 93 31.17 -31.60 4.95
N ASP A 94 31.18 -31.87 3.64
CA ASP A 94 32.34 -32.40 2.93
C ASP A 94 33.49 -31.39 2.91
N ALA A 95 33.19 -30.11 2.69
CA ALA A 95 34.18 -29.02 2.73
C ALA A 95 34.80 -28.87 4.13
N PHE A 96 34.01 -28.98 5.20
CA PHE A 96 34.52 -28.93 6.56
C PHE A 96 35.25 -30.20 6.99
N SER A 97 34.89 -31.36 6.42
CA SER A 97 35.56 -32.63 6.69
C SER A 97 36.97 -32.68 6.12
N GLY A 98 37.28 -31.89 5.08
CA GLY A 98 38.63 -31.72 4.56
C GLY A 98 39.57 -30.89 5.45
N LEU A 99 39.06 -30.28 6.52
CA LEU A 99 39.83 -29.40 7.40
C LEU A 99 40.39 -30.16 8.63
N SER A 100 41.58 -29.77 9.09
CA SER A 100 42.21 -30.43 10.25
C SER A 100 41.38 -30.25 11.53
N ALA A 101 41.51 -31.20 12.47
CA ALA A 101 40.65 -31.30 13.65
C ALA A 101 40.67 -30.03 14.54
N GLU A 102 41.80 -29.33 14.64
CA GLU A 102 41.91 -28.06 15.37
C GLU A 102 41.08 -26.94 14.71
N HIS A 103 41.16 -26.81 13.39
CA HIS A 103 40.41 -25.80 12.66
C HIS A 103 38.90 -26.07 12.67
N ARG A 104 38.48 -27.35 12.62
CA ARG A 104 37.07 -27.74 12.78
C ARG A 104 36.50 -27.36 14.15
N ASN A 105 37.28 -27.54 15.23
CA ASN A 105 36.86 -27.15 16.57
C ASN A 105 36.68 -25.63 16.70
N ILE A 106 37.57 -24.84 16.09
CA ILE A 106 37.45 -23.39 16.06
C ILE A 106 36.21 -22.97 15.24
N ILE A 107 35.99 -23.55 14.07
CA ILE A 107 34.83 -23.27 13.22
C ILE A 107 33.51 -23.61 13.91
N GLY A 108 33.47 -24.74 14.63
CA GLY A 108 32.31 -25.13 15.43
C GLY A 108 32.06 -24.16 16.59
N ALA A 109 33.10 -23.73 17.29
CA ALA A 109 32.99 -22.78 18.41
C ALA A 109 32.53 -21.38 17.97
N TYR A 110 32.96 -20.93 16.78
CA TYR A 110 32.57 -19.63 16.22
C TYR A 110 31.26 -19.67 15.43
N GLY A 111 30.64 -20.84 15.23
CA GLY A 111 29.38 -20.98 14.49
C GLY A 111 29.48 -20.60 13.00
N ILE A 112 30.70 -20.64 12.43
CA ILE A 112 30.96 -20.19 11.05
C ILE A 112 30.15 -21.02 10.04
N GLY A 113 29.96 -22.32 10.29
CA GLY A 113 29.15 -23.18 9.44
C GLY A 113 27.70 -22.70 9.30
N ALA A 114 27.04 -22.37 10.42
CA ALA A 114 25.68 -21.83 10.40
C ALA A 114 25.62 -20.43 9.75
N GLY A 115 26.66 -19.62 9.93
CA GLY A 115 26.79 -18.32 9.28
C GLY A 115 26.85 -18.43 7.76
N ILE A 116 27.64 -19.36 7.23
CA ILE A 116 27.75 -19.61 5.79
C ILE A 116 26.40 -20.06 5.22
N THR A 117 25.71 -21.00 5.88
CA THR A 117 24.37 -21.42 5.47
C THR A 117 23.39 -20.25 5.41
N ARG A 118 23.38 -19.37 6.42
CA ARG A 118 22.53 -18.18 6.45
C ARG A 118 22.83 -17.21 5.31
N ILE A 119 24.11 -16.99 5.00
CA ILE A 119 24.53 -16.10 3.90
C ILE A 119 24.09 -16.67 2.56
N VAL A 120 24.28 -17.97 2.34
CA VAL A 120 23.88 -18.63 1.10
C VAL A 120 22.37 -18.61 0.93
N GLU A 121 21.59 -18.91 1.98
CA GLU A 121 20.13 -18.76 1.97
C GLU A 121 19.70 -17.33 1.58
N ALA A 122 20.35 -16.30 2.12
CA ALA A 122 20.05 -14.91 1.81
C ALA A 122 20.38 -14.55 0.35
N MET A 123 21.50 -15.05 -0.18
CA MET A 123 21.89 -14.85 -1.59
C MET A 123 20.94 -15.56 -2.54
N THR A 124 20.54 -16.79 -2.23
CA THR A 124 19.57 -17.54 -3.04
C THR A 124 18.18 -16.89 -2.96
N THR A 125 17.78 -16.36 -1.80
CA THR A 125 16.53 -15.60 -1.65
C THR A 125 16.53 -14.35 -2.52
N ARG A 126 17.65 -13.62 -2.56
CA ARG A 126 17.80 -12.47 -3.45
C ARG A 126 17.73 -12.86 -4.93
N PHE A 127 18.37 -13.97 -5.31
CA PHE A 127 18.28 -14.48 -6.67
C PHE A 127 16.84 -14.84 -7.07
N VAL A 128 16.08 -15.47 -6.17
CA VAL A 128 14.66 -15.78 -6.41
C VAL A 128 13.83 -14.50 -6.51
N MET A 129 14.10 -13.50 -5.68
CA MET A 129 13.43 -12.20 -5.69
C MET A 129 13.66 -11.45 -7.02
N ASP A 130 14.91 -11.42 -7.49
CA ASP A 130 15.27 -10.84 -8.79
C ASP A 130 14.55 -11.59 -9.94
N PHE A 131 14.41 -12.92 -9.84
CA PHE A 131 13.68 -13.72 -10.82
C PHE A 131 12.16 -13.47 -10.80
N MET A 132 11.60 -13.16 -9.62
CA MET A 132 10.20 -12.77 -9.47
C MET A 132 9.92 -11.34 -9.95
N GLY A 133 10.93 -10.59 -10.36
CA GLY A 133 10.79 -9.24 -10.92
C GLY A 133 10.55 -8.15 -9.87
N MET A 134 10.98 -8.39 -8.63
CA MET A 134 10.97 -7.40 -7.54
C MET A 134 12.27 -6.61 -7.45
#